data_AF-A0A5E6NGL4-F1
#
_entry.id   AF-A0A5E6NGL4-F1
#
_cell.length_a   1.000
_cell.length_b   1.000
_cell.length_c   1.000
_cell.angle_alpha   90.00
_cell.angle_beta   90.00
_cell.angle_gamma   90.00
#
_symmetry.space_group_name_H-M   'P 1'
#
loop_
_entity.id
_entity.type
_entity.pdbx_description
1 polymer ?
#
loop_
_entity_poly.entity_id
_entity_poly.type
_entity_poly.pdbx_seq_one_letter_code
_entity_poly.pdbx_strand_id
1 'polypeptide(L)'
;MGSNCVLKASTFINTLVLSQHEGGECLDDVVHIAKDKALRLVTNQQVPTPQAIGTWLRRLSKDNQGIKALRKANKTLLKATLNNCKNITLDIDASEVIANKADAQWTYKGNKGYMPMVGHIAQTGQMLPQTLEQAMFRQIPTILALSKPVKMHYLVAP
;
A
#
# COMPACT_ATOMS: atom_id res chain seq x y z
N MET A 1 32.35 10.19 -7.44
CA MET A 1 31.57 10.78 -8.53
C MET A 1 30.13 10.30 -8.40
N GLY A 2 29.25 11.09 -7.78
CA GLY A 2 27.86 10.70 -7.53
C GLY A 2 26.93 11.50 -8.43
N SER A 3 26.43 10.87 -9.49
CA SER A 3 25.49 11.49 -10.42
C SER A 3 24.17 11.79 -9.71
N ASN A 4 23.90 13.07 -9.45
CA ASN A 4 22.61 13.59 -8.97
C ASN A 4 21.54 13.54 -10.08
N CYS A 5 21.26 12.34 -10.64
CA CYS A 5 20.02 12.14 -11.36
C CYS A 5 18.90 12.00 -10.33
N VAL A 6 18.20 13.10 -10.06
CA VAL A 6 16.99 13.06 -9.22
C VAL A 6 15.90 12.33 -10.00
N LEU A 7 15.78 11.02 -9.75
CA LEU A 7 14.67 10.22 -10.26
C LEU A 7 13.34 10.78 -9.72
N LYS A 8 12.31 10.81 -10.59
CA LYS A 8 10.97 11.25 -10.21
C LYS A 8 10.36 10.27 -9.22
N ALA A 9 9.48 10.74 -8.33
CA ALA A 9 8.75 9.87 -7.40
C ALA A 9 7.95 8.77 -8.14
N SER A 10 7.38 9.10 -9.32
CA SER A 10 6.68 8.15 -10.17
C SER A 10 7.56 6.99 -10.61
N THR A 11 8.86 7.22 -10.84
CA THR A 11 9.82 6.17 -11.20
C THR A 11 9.97 5.14 -10.09
N PHE A 12 10.06 5.58 -8.83
CA PHE A 12 10.11 4.68 -7.68
C PHE A 12 8.80 3.90 -7.52
N ILE A 13 7.66 4.59 -7.59
CA ILE A 13 6.34 3.96 -7.43
C ILE A 13 6.09 2.91 -8.52
N ASN A 14 6.28 3.26 -9.78
CA ASN A 14 6.09 2.34 -10.89
C ASN A 14 7.02 1.12 -10.80
N THR A 15 8.27 1.31 -10.35
CA THR A 15 9.20 0.19 -10.16
C THR A 15 8.69 -0.78 -9.08
N LEU A 16 8.17 -0.25 -7.97
CA LEU A 16 7.58 -1.07 -6.91
C LEU A 16 6.31 -1.80 -7.37
N VAL A 17 5.45 -1.16 -8.17
CA VAL A 17 4.27 -1.78 -8.76
C VAL A 17 4.64 -2.92 -9.71
N LEU A 18 5.63 -2.70 -10.58
CA LEU A 18 6.15 -3.74 -11.47
C LEU A 18 6.76 -4.90 -10.69
N SER A 19 7.56 -4.60 -9.67
CA SER A 19 8.14 -5.62 -8.80
C SER A 19 7.06 -6.48 -8.13
N GLN A 20 5.97 -5.87 -7.64
CA GLN A 20 4.87 -6.62 -7.04
C GLN A 20 4.12 -7.46 -8.08
N HIS A 21 3.93 -6.96 -9.29
CA HIS A 21 3.28 -7.69 -10.38
C HIS A 21 4.10 -8.90 -10.85
N GLU A 22 5.43 -8.82 -10.80
CA GLU A 22 6.34 -9.93 -11.10
C GLU A 22 6.48 -10.93 -9.93
N GLY A 23 5.87 -10.67 -8.78
CA GLY A 23 5.98 -11.51 -7.59
C GLY A 23 7.26 -11.28 -6.78
N GLY A 24 7.88 -10.11 -6.90
CA GLY A 24 9.05 -9.72 -6.11
C GLY A 24 8.76 -9.66 -4.61
N GLU A 25 9.70 -10.17 -3.82
CA GLU A 25 9.59 -10.33 -2.37
C GLU A 25 10.48 -9.33 -1.62
N CYS A 26 11.55 -8.86 -2.27
CA CYS A 26 12.52 -7.94 -1.68
C CYS A 26 12.93 -6.82 -2.66
N LEU A 27 13.60 -5.79 -2.14
CA LEU A 27 14.05 -4.66 -2.97
C LEU A 27 15.11 -5.07 -4.00
N ASP A 28 15.82 -6.18 -3.79
CA ASP A 28 16.84 -6.67 -4.71
C ASP A 28 16.24 -7.29 -5.98
N ASP A 29 14.95 -7.69 -5.95
CA ASP A 29 14.26 -8.29 -7.09
C ASP A 29 14.07 -7.32 -8.26
N VAL A 30 14.18 -6.00 -8.01
CA VAL A 30 14.15 -4.98 -9.08
C VAL A 30 15.32 -5.12 -10.07
N VAL A 31 16.35 -5.89 -9.73
CA VAL A 31 17.44 -6.24 -10.66
C VAL A 31 16.90 -7.08 -11.83
N HIS A 32 15.87 -7.90 -11.63
CA HIS A 32 15.22 -8.65 -12.72
C HIS A 32 14.52 -7.71 -13.69
N ILE A 33 13.74 -6.75 -13.17
CA ILE A 33 13.12 -5.66 -13.96
C ILE A 33 14.18 -4.87 -14.76
N ALA A 34 15.32 -4.57 -14.13
CA ALA A 34 16.40 -3.81 -14.79
C ALA A 34 17.06 -4.59 -15.95
N LYS A 35 17.06 -5.92 -15.88
CA LYS A 35 17.61 -6.83 -16.90
C LYS A 35 16.62 -7.15 -18.01
N ASP A 36 15.31 -7.02 -17.76
CA ASP A 36 14.28 -7.26 -18.76
C ASP A 36 14.29 -6.17 -19.84
N LYS A 37 14.75 -6.52 -21.04
CA LYS A 37 14.82 -5.61 -22.18
C LYS A 37 13.43 -5.28 -22.74
N ALA A 38 12.50 -6.24 -22.78
CA ALA A 38 11.18 -6.03 -23.33
C ALA A 38 10.37 -5.08 -22.44
N LEU A 39 10.40 -5.30 -21.13
CA LEU A 39 9.74 -4.44 -20.17
C LEU A 39 10.30 -3.02 -20.19
N ARG A 40 11.63 -2.87 -20.33
CA ARG A 40 12.26 -1.56 -20.46
C ARG A 40 11.91 -0.83 -21.76
N LEU A 41 11.74 -1.56 -22.85
CA LEU A 41 11.28 -0.98 -24.12
C LEU A 41 9.84 -0.48 -24.02
N VAL A 42 8.95 -1.23 -23.36
CA VAL A 42 7.53 -0.88 -23.22
C VAL A 42 7.31 0.25 -22.21
N THR A 43 8.01 0.21 -21.07
CA THR A 43 7.80 1.18 -19.97
C THR A 43 8.61 2.46 -20.13
N ASN A 44 9.70 2.41 -20.92
CA ASN A 44 10.70 3.48 -21.06
C ASN A 44 11.18 4.06 -19.72
N GLN A 45 11.14 3.25 -18.66
CA GLN A 45 11.43 3.68 -17.31
C GLN A 45 12.86 3.32 -16.90
N GLN A 46 13.51 4.25 -16.19
CA GLN A 46 14.75 3.94 -15.47
C GLN A 46 14.43 3.16 -14.19
N VAL A 47 15.11 2.03 -13.98
CA VAL A 47 14.93 1.23 -12.76
C VAL A 47 15.93 1.71 -11.69
N PRO A 48 15.46 2.27 -10.55
CA PRO A 48 16.32 2.65 -9.43
C PRO A 48 16.97 1.41 -8.81
N THR A 49 18.17 1.58 -8.26
CA THR A 49 18.84 0.51 -7.51
C THR A 49 18.09 0.18 -6.22
N PRO A 50 18.21 -1.05 -5.67
CA PRO A 50 17.61 -1.41 -4.39
C PRO A 50 17.94 -0.42 -3.27
N GLN A 51 19.20 0.03 -3.22
CA GLN A 51 19.67 1.03 -2.26
C GLN A 51 19.01 2.41 -2.45
N ALA A 52 18.81 2.84 -3.70
CA ALA A 52 18.14 4.09 -4.00
C ALA A 52 16.66 4.03 -3.58
N ILE A 53 15.98 2.90 -3.84
CA ILE A 53 14.60 2.67 -3.38
C ILE A 53 14.52 2.73 -1.86
N GLY A 54 15.39 1.99 -1.15
CA GLY A 54 15.41 1.99 0.31
C GLY A 54 15.66 3.38 0.90
N THR A 55 16.55 4.16 0.29
CA THR A 55 16.81 5.56 0.69
C THR A 55 15.59 6.45 0.44
N TRP A 56 14.92 6.27 -0.70
CA TRP A 56 13.70 7.00 -1.04
C TRP A 56 12.55 6.66 -0.07
N LEU A 57 12.34 5.38 0.27
CA LEU A 57 11.32 4.94 1.22
C LEU A 57 11.54 5.51 2.63
N ARG A 58 12.78 5.50 3.13
CA ARG A 58 13.12 6.13 4.42
C ARG A 58 12.83 7.64 4.42
N ARG A 59 13.09 8.32 3.31
CA ARG A 59 12.75 9.74 3.15
C ARG A 59 11.24 9.96 3.07
N LEU A 60 10.51 9.06 2.39
CA LEU A 60 9.05 9.11 2.27
C LEU A 60 8.36 8.92 3.63
N SER A 61 8.91 8.05 4.49
CA SER A 61 8.39 7.82 5.85
C SER A 61 8.79 8.92 6.84
N LYS A 62 9.81 9.72 6.55
CA LYS A 62 10.27 10.79 7.44
C LYS A 62 9.13 11.78 7.71
N ASP A 63 8.89 12.07 8.99
CA ASP A 63 7.86 13.00 9.49
C ASP A 63 6.42 12.69 9.03
N ASN A 64 6.17 11.44 8.58
CA ASN A 64 4.89 10.94 8.08
C ASN A 64 4.29 11.74 6.91
N GLN A 65 5.07 12.61 6.24
CA GLN A 65 4.54 13.45 5.16
C GLN A 65 4.18 12.64 3.91
N GLY A 66 5.01 11.67 3.54
CA GLY A 66 4.72 10.78 2.42
C GLY A 66 3.47 9.92 2.66
N ILE A 67 3.28 9.43 3.89
CA ILE A 67 2.08 8.69 4.28
C ILE A 67 0.83 9.58 4.19
N LYS A 68 0.91 10.84 4.63
CA LYS A 68 -0.18 11.82 4.48
C LYS A 68 -0.52 12.06 3.00
N ALA A 69 0.49 12.18 2.14
CA ALA A 69 0.30 12.35 0.70
C ALA A 69 -0.36 11.12 0.05
N LEU A 70 0.10 9.91 0.38
CA LEU A 70 -0.51 8.66 -0.09
C LEU A 70 -1.97 8.53 0.37
N ARG A 71 -2.26 8.89 1.63
CA ARG A 71 -3.65 8.93 2.14
C ARG A 71 -4.51 9.91 1.35
N LYS A 72 -3.97 11.08 0.99
CA LYS A 72 -4.68 12.07 0.16
C LYS A 72 -4.95 11.53 -1.25
N ALA A 73 -3.96 10.90 -1.88
CA ALA A 73 -4.12 10.27 -3.18
C ALA A 73 -5.19 9.16 -3.15
N ASN A 74 -5.15 8.30 -2.12
CA ASN A 74 -6.15 7.25 -1.96
C ASN A 74 -7.56 7.81 -1.78
N LYS A 75 -7.73 8.86 -0.95
CA LYS A 75 -9.03 9.53 -0.79
C LYS A 75 -9.56 10.13 -2.09
N THR A 76 -8.69 10.74 -2.89
CA THR A 76 -9.09 11.28 -4.20
C THR A 76 -9.54 10.17 -5.14
N LEU A 77 -8.80 9.04 -5.18
CA LEU A 77 -9.17 7.89 -5.99
C LEU A 77 -10.52 7.30 -5.56
N LEU A 78 -10.69 7.03 -4.27
CA LEU A 78 -11.94 6.53 -3.70
C LEU A 78 -13.13 7.44 -3.98
N LYS A 79 -12.95 8.77 -3.87
CA LYS A 79 -14.02 9.72 -4.19
C LYS A 79 -14.43 9.64 -5.66
N ALA A 80 -13.46 9.47 -6.56
CA ALA A 80 -13.72 9.37 -7.99
C ALA A 80 -14.40 8.04 -8.36
N THR A 81 -14.05 6.95 -7.69
CA THR A 81 -14.52 5.59 -8.02
C THR A 81 -15.84 5.24 -7.35
N LEU A 82 -16.12 5.78 -6.17
CA LEU A 82 -17.32 5.50 -5.40
C LEU A 82 -18.46 6.50 -5.64
N ASN A 83 -18.25 7.53 -6.45
CA ASN A 83 -19.23 8.61 -6.67
C ASN A 83 -20.61 8.12 -7.15
N ASN A 84 -20.66 6.98 -7.85
CA ASN A 84 -21.88 6.37 -8.38
C ASN A 84 -22.30 5.09 -7.64
N CYS A 85 -21.58 4.70 -6.59
CA CYS A 85 -21.90 3.51 -5.80
C CYS A 85 -22.93 3.85 -4.71
N LYS A 86 -24.15 3.35 -4.86
CA LYS A 86 -25.21 3.54 -3.83
C LYS A 86 -24.98 2.70 -2.59
N ASN A 87 -24.45 1.49 -2.78
CA ASN A 87 -24.10 0.53 -1.72
C ASN A 87 -22.68 0.01 -1.99
N ILE A 88 -21.91 -0.18 -0.93
CA ILE A 88 -20.56 -0.75 -0.99
C ILE A 88 -20.47 -1.95 -0.05
N THR A 89 -19.67 -2.94 -0.43
CA THR A 89 -19.29 -4.07 0.41
C THR A 89 -17.85 -3.85 0.81
N LEU A 90 -17.60 -3.88 2.12
CA LEU A 90 -16.27 -3.69 2.69
C LEU A 90 -15.84 -4.97 3.38
N ASP A 91 -14.86 -5.64 2.78
CA ASP A 91 -14.24 -6.83 3.35
C ASP A 91 -13.01 -6.39 4.16
N ILE A 92 -12.96 -6.74 5.44
CA ILE A 92 -11.87 -6.33 6.34
C ILE A 92 -11.13 -7.57 6.78
N ASP A 93 -9.90 -7.70 6.30
CA ASP A 93 -9.06 -8.87 6.55
C ASP A 93 -7.71 -8.46 7.15
N ALA A 94 -7.10 -9.38 7.88
CA ALA A 94 -5.71 -9.25 8.31
C ALA A 94 -4.78 -9.67 7.17
N SER A 95 -4.02 -8.73 6.63
CA SER A 95 -2.96 -8.99 5.65
C SER A 95 -1.65 -9.29 6.36
N GLU A 96 -0.89 -10.26 5.85
CA GLU A 96 0.45 -10.57 6.38
C GLU A 96 1.53 -9.83 5.59
N VAL A 97 2.45 -9.19 6.30
CA VAL A 97 3.68 -8.62 5.75
C VAL A 97 4.86 -9.27 6.45
N ILE A 98 5.46 -10.27 5.81
CA ILE A 98 6.65 -10.96 6.33
C ILE A 98 7.81 -9.98 6.37
N ALA A 99 8.45 -9.84 7.53
CA ALA A 99 9.54 -8.91 7.73
C ALA A 99 10.42 -9.33 8.92
N ASN A 100 11.74 -9.31 8.70
CA ASN A 100 12.71 -9.54 9.77
C ASN A 100 13.21 -8.20 10.34
N LYS A 101 12.29 -7.41 10.91
CA LYS A 101 12.63 -6.14 11.59
C LYS A 101 12.70 -6.34 13.11
N ALA A 102 13.31 -5.39 13.81
CA ALA A 102 13.50 -5.45 15.25
C ALA A 102 12.17 -5.52 16.02
N ASP A 103 11.16 -4.79 15.54
CA ASP A 103 9.82 -4.66 16.10
C ASP A 103 8.79 -5.67 15.55
N ALA A 104 9.14 -6.42 14.50
CA ALA A 104 8.26 -7.43 13.92
C ALA A 104 7.97 -8.57 14.92
N GLN A 105 6.77 -9.15 14.86
CA GLN A 105 6.30 -10.18 15.79
C GLN A 105 6.05 -11.51 15.07
N TRP A 106 6.01 -12.61 15.82
CA TRP A 106 5.60 -13.90 15.25
C TRP A 106 4.11 -13.89 14.89
N THR A 107 3.80 -14.25 13.65
CA THR A 107 2.44 -14.42 13.15
C THR A 107 1.95 -15.86 13.42
N TYR A 108 0.63 -16.07 13.33
CA TYR A 108 0.04 -17.41 13.50
C TYR A 108 0.49 -18.40 12.41
N LYS A 109 1.01 -17.90 11.28
CA LYS A 109 1.58 -18.70 10.20
C LYS A 109 3.03 -19.11 10.45
N GLY A 110 3.59 -18.75 11.61
CA GLY A 110 4.94 -19.13 11.98
C GLY A 110 6.03 -18.30 11.31
N ASN A 111 5.71 -17.11 10.78
CA ASN A 111 6.67 -16.17 10.21
C ASN A 111 6.83 -14.95 11.12
N LYS A 112 7.98 -14.26 11.04
CA LYS A 112 8.13 -12.94 11.68
C LYS A 112 7.64 -11.85 10.74
N GLY A 113 6.78 -10.95 11.20
CA GLY A 113 6.20 -9.91 10.34
C GLY A 113 5.22 -8.97 11.05
N TYR A 114 4.39 -8.33 10.23
CA TYR A 114 3.29 -7.45 10.65
C TYR A 114 1.98 -7.98 10.10
N MET A 115 0.90 -7.79 10.85
CA MET A 115 -0.46 -8.19 10.46
C MET A 115 -1.40 -6.97 10.40
N PRO A 116 -1.23 -6.04 9.43
CA PRO A 116 -2.16 -4.94 9.28
C PRO A 116 -3.58 -5.40 8.91
N MET A 117 -4.57 -4.69 9.44
CA MET A 117 -5.96 -4.80 8.98
C MET A 117 -6.14 -3.96 7.71
N VAL A 118 -6.65 -4.57 6.65
CA VAL A 118 -6.86 -3.92 5.35
C VAL A 118 -8.30 -4.13 4.91
N GLY A 119 -8.95 -3.02 4.52
CA GLY A 119 -10.29 -3.06 3.93
C GLY A 119 -10.23 -3.13 2.41
N HIS A 120 -11.04 -3.97 1.77
CA HIS A 120 -11.22 -4.01 0.32
C HIS A 120 -12.66 -3.67 -0.06
N ILE A 121 -12.83 -2.86 -1.10
CA ILE A 121 -14.15 -2.53 -1.64
C ILE A 121 -14.45 -3.45 -2.81
N ALA A 122 -15.40 -4.37 -2.65
CA ALA A 122 -15.67 -5.41 -3.66
C ALA A 122 -16.10 -4.85 -5.02
N GLN A 123 -16.85 -3.75 -5.03
CA GLN A 123 -17.43 -3.16 -6.26
C GLN A 123 -16.39 -2.51 -7.17
N THR A 124 -15.27 -2.07 -6.60
CA THR A 124 -14.32 -1.21 -7.30
C THR A 124 -12.87 -1.67 -7.15
N GLY A 125 -12.61 -2.68 -6.32
CA GLY A 125 -11.29 -3.26 -6.09
C GLY A 125 -10.30 -2.36 -5.36
N GLN A 126 -10.75 -1.23 -4.79
CA GLN A 126 -9.85 -0.34 -4.04
C GLN A 126 -9.62 -0.80 -2.61
N MET A 127 -8.41 -0.52 -2.12
CA MET A 127 -8.03 -0.76 -0.73
C MET A 127 -8.20 0.47 0.16
N LEU A 128 -8.63 0.21 1.38
CA LEU A 128 -8.68 1.13 2.50
C LEU A 128 -7.60 0.73 3.50
N PRO A 129 -6.46 1.45 3.56
CA PRO A 129 -5.45 1.21 4.56
C PRO A 129 -6.00 1.65 5.92
N GLN A 130 -6.31 0.70 6.79
CA GLN A 130 -6.71 1.00 8.15
C GLN A 130 -5.45 1.36 8.95
N THR A 131 -5.42 2.57 9.51
CA THR A 131 -4.29 3.01 10.35
C THR A 131 -4.42 2.32 11.70
N LEU A 132 -3.67 1.23 11.91
CA LEU A 132 -3.57 0.58 13.21
C LEU A 132 -2.57 1.33 14.09
N GLU A 133 -3.07 2.33 14.80
CA GLU A 133 -2.60 2.58 16.17
C GLU A 133 -3.82 2.52 17.09
N GLN A 134 -3.91 1.42 17.86
CA GLN A 134 -4.63 1.27 19.14
C GLN A 134 -6.12 1.73 19.28
N ALA A 135 -6.78 2.23 18.23
CA ALA A 135 -8.06 2.93 18.35
C ALA A 135 -9.29 2.13 17.88
N MET A 136 -9.19 0.81 17.73
CA MET A 136 -10.32 -0.04 17.32
C MET A 136 -11.48 -0.10 18.35
N PHE A 137 -11.35 0.51 19.52
CA PHE A 137 -12.45 0.61 20.49
C PHE A 137 -13.03 2.02 20.69
N ARG A 138 -12.50 3.10 20.08
CA ARG A 138 -12.96 4.47 20.39
C ARG A 138 -13.37 5.36 19.23
N GLN A 139 -13.09 5.02 17.97
CA GLN A 139 -13.30 5.95 16.84
C GLN A 139 -14.22 5.46 15.72
N ILE A 140 -14.95 4.36 15.94
CA ILE A 140 -16.10 3.99 15.09
C ILE A 140 -17.07 5.17 14.85
N PRO A 141 -17.31 6.12 15.78
CA PRO A 141 -18.23 7.24 15.52
C PRO A 141 -17.74 8.27 14.50
N THR A 142 -16.43 8.44 14.28
CA THR A 142 -15.91 9.58 13.49
C THR A 142 -15.90 9.30 11.98
N ILE A 143 -15.75 8.04 11.57
CA ILE A 143 -15.89 7.65 10.14
C ILE A 143 -17.37 7.61 9.72
N LEU A 144 -18.30 7.39 10.66
CA LEU A 144 -19.75 7.47 10.45
C LEU A 144 -20.25 8.87 10.08
N ALA A 145 -19.47 9.93 10.29
CA ALA A 145 -19.91 11.32 10.08
C ALA A 145 -19.74 11.84 8.64
N LEU A 146 -19.05 11.12 7.74
CA LEU A 146 -18.76 11.61 6.38
C LEU A 146 -19.55 10.93 5.26
N SER A 147 -20.41 9.96 5.56
CA SER A 147 -21.31 9.37 4.58
C SER A 147 -22.61 8.97 5.27
N LYS A 148 -23.74 9.32 4.64
CA LYS A 148 -25.12 8.94 5.00
C LYS A 148 -25.21 7.48 5.49
N PRO A 149 -26.18 7.13 6.36
CA PRO A 149 -26.21 5.83 7.05
C PRO A 149 -26.13 4.66 6.06
N VAL A 150 -24.96 4.04 5.99
CA VAL A 150 -24.75 2.77 5.29
C VAL A 150 -25.12 1.68 6.26
N LYS A 151 -26.13 0.87 5.93
CA LYS A 151 -26.43 -0.37 6.66
C LYS A 151 -25.24 -1.31 6.53
N MET A 152 -24.44 -1.43 7.58
CA MET A 152 -23.39 -2.44 7.70
C MET A 152 -24.03 -3.78 8.05
N HIS A 153 -24.13 -4.67 7.07
CA HIS A 153 -24.38 -6.09 7.34
C HIS A 153 -23.03 -6.73 7.61
N TYR A 154 -22.71 -6.96 8.89
CA TYR A 154 -21.58 -7.82 9.24
C TYR A 154 -21.92 -9.24 8.82
N LEU A 155 -21.18 -9.79 7.86
CA LEU A 155 -21.11 -11.22 7.72
C LEU A 155 -20.28 -11.72 8.91
N VAL A 156 -20.98 -12.27 9.90
CA VAL A 156 -20.36 -13.10 10.92
C VAL A 156 -19.89 -14.35 10.19
N ALA A 157 -18.57 -14.50 10.02
CA ALA A 157 -18.01 -15.75 9.53
C ALA A 157 -18.37 -16.88 10.53
N PRO A 158 -18.74 -18.08 10.03
CA PRO A 158 -19.17 -19.21 10.86
C PRO A 158 -18.07 -19.73 11.78
#